data_AF-A0AAW2BJL6-F1
#
_entry.id   AF-A0AAW2BJL6-F1
#
_cell.length_a   1.000
_cell.length_b   1.000
_cell.length_c   1.000
_cell.angle_alpha   90.00
_cell.angle_beta   90.00
_cell.angle_gamma   90.00
#
_symmetry.space_group_name_H-M   'P 1'
#
loop_
_entity.id
_entity.type
_entity.pdbx_description
1 polymer ?
#
loop_
_entity_poly.entity_id
_entity_poly.type
_entity_poly.pdbx_seq_one_letter_code
_entity_poly.pdbx_strand_id
1 'polypeptide(L)'
;MASLLPMQRLFFYELPCPTDHFKQTTLPILKHSLSLTFQHFFPLASNLIFPPQPLKPHFLYTDGDSALLTITECMGDFDHIIANYPRDARDLHPFVPQLNPALVLPDNTRVVPLMALQLTVFPNSGICIGVTFCHVAADGRSFHHFMKSWASLCRRTIMGDLDRVDSDSTLLPFHNRDVIKDPDGLESKFIEEWWNWASTWKEDTRLNNDVVADKVRATFVLGQAHIRRLKHKITTQCVDEELEPLHISTFVVTCALIWVCLIKSQDSRESKFSDIDNEKVYYFGFVADCRNRLEFPIPSTYFGNCLAICFVSLKRC
;
A
#
# COMPACT_ATOMS: atom_id res chain seq x y z
N MET A 1 -3.22 1.57 -14.15
CA MET A 1 -2.17 2.61 -14.10
C MET A 1 -1.86 2.92 -12.64
N ALA A 2 -0.58 2.95 -12.24
CA ALA A 2 -0.19 3.29 -10.87
C ALA A 2 -0.22 4.82 -10.70
N SER A 3 -0.77 5.31 -9.59
CA SER A 3 -0.85 6.75 -9.30
C SER A 3 0.45 7.27 -8.71
N LEU A 4 0.72 8.57 -8.91
CA LEU A 4 1.75 9.30 -8.12
C LEU A 4 1.36 9.47 -6.66
N LEU A 5 0.08 9.23 -6.33
CA LEU A 5 -0.39 9.29 -4.95
C LEU A 5 0.39 8.29 -4.10
N PRO A 6 1.03 8.76 -3.02
CA PRO A 6 1.82 7.89 -2.19
C PRO A 6 0.92 6.95 -1.39
N MET A 7 1.37 5.72 -1.27
CA MET A 7 0.80 4.69 -0.41
C MET A 7 1.35 4.86 0.99
N GLN A 8 0.45 4.94 1.96
CA GLN A 8 0.78 5.13 3.37
C GLN A 8 0.45 3.85 4.15
N ARG A 9 1.39 3.40 4.98
CA ARG A 9 1.28 2.20 5.80
C ARG A 9 1.85 2.46 7.18
N LEU A 10 1.11 2.06 8.21
CA LEU A 10 1.52 2.17 9.61
C LEU A 10 1.55 0.78 10.23
N PHE A 11 2.62 0.45 10.93
CA PHE A 11 2.79 -0.79 11.66
C PHE A 11 3.06 -0.46 13.13
N PHE A 12 2.16 -0.89 14.01
CA PHE A 12 2.27 -0.65 15.45
C PHE A 12 2.75 -1.92 16.15
N TYR A 13 3.68 -1.77 17.08
CA TYR A 13 4.24 -2.86 17.88
C TYR A 13 4.26 -2.45 19.34
N GLU A 14 3.73 -3.30 20.21
CA GLU A 14 3.94 -3.19 21.64
C GLU A 14 5.42 -3.41 21.95
N LEU A 15 6.00 -2.47 22.69
CA LEU A 15 7.39 -2.46 23.07
C LEU A 15 7.54 -1.59 24.33
N PRO A 16 7.27 -2.15 25.52
CA PRO A 16 7.24 -1.38 26.77
C PRO A 16 8.67 -1.08 27.25
N CYS A 17 9.32 -0.11 26.61
CA CYS A 17 10.65 0.35 26.99
C CYS A 17 10.75 1.89 26.96
N PRO A 18 11.64 2.49 27.78
CA PRO A 18 11.92 3.92 27.72
C PRO A 18 12.54 4.31 26.38
N THR A 19 12.33 5.56 25.94
CA THR A 19 12.90 6.07 24.69
C THR A 19 14.42 5.91 24.63
N ASP A 20 15.13 6.20 25.72
CA ASP A 20 16.59 6.10 25.74
C ASP A 20 17.08 4.67 25.52
N HIS A 21 16.37 3.69 26.07
CA HIS A 21 16.65 2.28 25.81
C HIS A 21 16.46 1.96 24.33
N PHE A 22 15.32 2.35 23.74
CA PHE A 22 15.05 2.16 22.31
C PHE A 22 16.14 2.79 21.43
N LYS A 23 16.56 4.03 21.74
CA LYS A 23 17.60 4.76 20.99
C LYS A 23 18.97 4.06 21.04
N GLN A 24 19.30 3.43 22.16
CA GLN A 24 20.59 2.76 22.36
C GLN A 24 20.62 1.33 21.82
N THR A 25 19.48 0.62 21.82
CA THR A 25 19.44 -0.81 21.48
C THR A 25 18.77 -1.07 20.12
N THR A 26 17.50 -0.70 19.97
CA THR A 26 16.67 -1.10 18.83
C THR A 26 16.90 -0.22 17.62
N LEU A 27 17.05 1.10 17.81
CA LEU A 27 17.20 2.05 16.72
C LEU A 27 18.46 1.80 15.85
N PRO A 28 19.66 1.53 16.40
CA PRO A 28 20.83 1.24 15.59
C PRO A 28 20.64 -0.03 14.73
N ILE A 29 19.99 -1.06 15.28
CA ILE A 29 19.69 -2.31 14.58
C ILE A 29 18.71 -2.09 13.44
N LEU A 30 17.62 -1.32 13.69
CA LEU A 30 16.66 -0.97 12.65
C LEU A 30 17.31 -0.18 11.51
N LYS A 31 18.15 0.81 11.83
CA LYS A 31 18.91 1.59 10.85
C LYS A 31 19.84 0.72 10.01
N HIS A 32 20.63 -0.11 10.67
CA HIS A 32 21.60 -0.98 10.00
C HIS A 32 20.91 -1.99 9.08
N SER A 33 19.92 -2.72 9.59
CA SER A 33 19.16 -3.70 8.81
C SER A 33 18.37 -3.07 7.66
N LEU A 34 17.84 -1.86 7.83
CA LEU A 34 17.18 -1.11 6.77
C LEU A 34 18.18 -0.75 5.66
N SER A 35 19.37 -0.27 6.03
CA SER A 35 20.44 0.02 5.08
C SER A 35 20.84 -1.21 4.27
N LEU A 36 20.97 -2.38 4.91
CA LEU A 36 21.24 -3.66 4.23
C LEU A 36 20.08 -4.02 3.28
N THR A 37 18.84 -3.83 3.70
CA THR A 37 17.67 -4.12 2.87
C THR A 37 17.65 -3.27 1.61
N PHE A 38 18.01 -1.98 1.71
CA PHE A 38 18.07 -1.10 0.54
C PHE A 38 19.14 -1.51 -0.48
N GLN A 39 20.18 -2.25 -0.11
CA GLN A 39 21.13 -2.78 -1.10
C GLN A 39 20.44 -3.74 -2.08
N HIS A 40 19.47 -4.51 -1.60
CA HIS A 40 18.68 -5.41 -2.45
C HIS A 40 17.46 -4.72 -3.05
N PHE A 41 16.86 -3.79 -2.33
CA PHE A 41 15.65 -3.05 -2.73
C PHE A 41 15.97 -1.60 -3.13
N PHE A 42 17.10 -1.40 -3.82
CA PHE A 42 17.60 -0.07 -4.20
C PHE A 42 16.59 0.81 -4.97
N PRO A 43 15.63 0.28 -5.76
CA PRO A 43 14.65 1.15 -6.40
C PRO A 43 13.81 1.97 -5.42
N LEU A 44 13.64 1.52 -4.17
CA LEU A 44 12.92 2.28 -3.14
C LEU A 44 13.72 3.46 -2.58
N ALA A 45 15.05 3.41 -2.64
CA ALA A 45 15.93 4.51 -2.28
C ALA A 45 16.25 5.42 -3.47
N SER A 46 15.81 5.05 -4.67
CA SER A 46 16.02 5.79 -5.91
C SER A 46 15.02 6.94 -6.09
N ASN A 47 15.25 7.74 -7.13
CA ASN A 47 14.32 8.79 -7.55
C ASN A 47 13.59 8.38 -8.83
N LEU A 48 12.33 8.80 -8.95
CA LEU A 48 11.59 8.76 -10.20
C LEU A 48 11.84 10.05 -10.98
N ILE A 49 12.47 9.90 -12.15
CA ILE A 49 12.84 10.99 -13.04
C ILE A 49 11.74 11.16 -14.08
N PHE A 50 11.21 12.38 -14.19
CA PHE A 50 10.27 12.83 -15.20
C PHE A 50 10.95 13.85 -16.10
N PRO A 51 11.63 13.39 -17.16
CA PRO A 51 12.21 14.32 -18.13
C PRO A 51 11.10 15.02 -18.94
N PRO A 52 11.41 16.13 -19.62
CA PRO A 52 10.50 16.74 -20.58
C PRO A 52 10.08 15.75 -21.66
N GLN A 53 8.85 15.90 -22.15
CA GLN A 53 8.39 15.14 -23.32
C GLN A 53 9.34 15.38 -24.52
N PRO A 54 9.60 14.34 -25.34
CA PRO A 54 8.94 13.03 -25.39
C PRO A 54 9.61 11.94 -24.55
N LEU A 55 10.57 12.28 -23.69
CA LEU A 55 11.35 11.29 -22.94
C LEU A 55 10.48 10.57 -21.89
N LYS A 56 10.79 9.29 -21.68
CA LYS A 56 10.04 8.41 -20.78
C LYS A 56 10.48 8.56 -19.31
N PRO A 57 9.54 8.54 -18.35
CA PRO A 57 9.88 8.48 -16.95
C PRO A 57 10.61 7.18 -16.57
N HIS A 58 11.60 7.28 -15.70
CA HIS A 58 12.41 6.13 -15.30
C HIS A 58 12.90 6.28 -13.86
N PHE A 59 13.25 5.15 -13.24
CA PHE A 59 13.92 5.15 -11.95
C PHE A 59 15.42 5.37 -12.15
N LEU A 60 15.99 6.28 -11.38
CA LEU A 60 17.42 6.54 -11.36
C LEU A 60 17.90 6.45 -9.91
N TYR A 61 18.82 5.52 -9.69
CA TYR A 61 19.58 5.39 -8.45
C TYR A 61 21.02 5.80 -8.73
N THR A 62 21.53 6.73 -7.96
CA THR A 62 22.90 7.25 -8.01
C THR A 62 23.57 7.13 -6.65
N ASP A 63 24.90 7.10 -6.64
CA ASP A 63 25.66 7.07 -5.39
C ASP A 63 25.37 8.33 -4.56
N GLY A 64 24.87 8.12 -3.34
CA GLY A 64 24.41 9.19 -2.44
C GLY A 64 22.89 9.28 -2.32
N ASP A 65 22.13 8.63 -3.21
CA ASP A 65 20.68 8.53 -3.06
C ASP A 65 20.29 7.74 -1.81
N SER A 66 19.24 8.20 -1.12
CA SER A 66 18.77 7.61 0.13
C SER A 66 17.30 7.87 0.37
N ALA A 67 16.67 7.01 1.16
CA ALA A 67 15.32 7.24 1.67
C ALA A 67 15.36 8.02 2.99
N LEU A 68 14.43 8.97 3.17
CA LEU A 68 14.30 9.74 4.41
C LEU A 68 13.84 8.81 5.55
N LEU A 69 14.53 8.86 6.70
CA LEU A 69 14.11 8.19 7.94
C LEU A 69 13.99 9.22 9.06
N THR A 70 12.76 9.51 9.47
CA THR A 70 12.45 10.44 10.56
C THR A 70 12.29 9.67 11.88
N ILE A 71 12.93 10.12 12.95
CA ILE A 71 12.76 9.55 14.30
C ILE A 71 12.01 10.55 15.15
N THR A 72 10.89 10.13 15.73
CA THR A 72 10.00 10.97 16.52
C THR A 72 9.58 10.26 17.82
N GLU A 73 9.11 11.04 18.78
CA GLU A 73 8.52 10.55 20.02
C GLU A 73 7.09 11.10 20.12
N CYS A 74 6.16 10.28 20.61
CA CYS A 74 4.76 10.64 20.80
C CYS A 74 4.35 10.33 22.25
N MET A 75 3.81 11.34 22.93
CA MET A 75 3.25 11.20 24.28
C MET A 75 1.74 10.87 24.27
N GLY A 76 1.20 10.52 23.10
CA GLY A 76 -0.21 10.14 22.95
C GLY A 76 -0.51 8.76 23.52
N ASP A 77 -1.80 8.48 23.71
CA ASP A 77 -2.28 7.19 24.20
C ASP A 77 -2.13 6.11 23.12
N PHE A 78 -1.15 5.22 23.30
CA PHE A 78 -0.87 4.13 22.37
C PHE A 78 -2.06 3.19 22.18
N ASP A 79 -2.77 2.85 23.25
CA ASP A 79 -3.91 1.92 23.23
C ASP A 79 -5.07 2.51 22.43
N HIS A 80 -5.30 3.82 22.57
CA HIS A 80 -6.25 4.55 21.75
C HIS A 80 -5.89 4.50 20.26
N ILE A 81 -4.61 4.73 19.92
CA ILE A 81 -4.13 4.75 18.52
C ILE A 81 -4.29 3.39 17.84
N ILE A 82 -4.05 2.28 18.54
CA ILE A 82 -4.13 0.91 17.97
C ILE A 82 -5.51 0.28 18.07
N ALA A 83 -6.47 0.91 18.75
CA ALA A 83 -7.79 0.35 18.99
C ALA A 83 -8.55 -0.01 17.69
N ASN A 84 -9.58 -0.86 17.82
CA ASN A 84 -10.46 -1.19 16.68
C ASN A 84 -11.74 -0.33 16.63
N TYR A 85 -12.08 0.37 17.72
CA TYR A 85 -13.27 1.22 17.77
C TYR A 85 -13.13 2.47 16.88
N PRO A 86 -14.25 3.11 16.49
CA PRO A 86 -14.21 4.35 15.71
C PRO A 86 -13.49 5.47 16.45
N ARG A 87 -12.46 6.03 15.82
CA ARG A 87 -11.69 7.18 16.31
C ARG A 87 -11.46 8.19 15.20
N ASP A 88 -10.94 9.37 15.52
CA ASP A 88 -10.71 10.40 14.51
C ASP A 88 -9.71 9.87 13.47
N ALA A 89 -10.04 9.98 12.18
CA ALA A 89 -9.14 9.51 11.13
C ALA A 89 -7.80 10.27 11.14
N ARG A 90 -7.77 11.49 11.70
CA ARG A 90 -6.59 12.34 11.86
C ARG A 90 -5.63 11.85 12.95
N ASP A 91 -6.08 11.00 13.86
CA ASP A 91 -5.23 10.47 14.95
C ASP A 91 -4.00 9.72 14.41
N LEU A 92 -4.08 9.19 13.18
CA LEU A 92 -2.98 8.48 12.54
C LEU A 92 -2.06 9.38 11.70
N HIS A 93 -2.47 10.61 11.38
CA HIS A 93 -1.72 11.51 10.50
C HIS A 93 -0.31 11.83 11.01
N PRO A 94 -0.06 12.04 12.33
CA PRO A 94 1.28 12.36 12.83
C PRO A 94 2.32 11.24 12.60
N PHE A 95 1.88 10.01 12.33
CA PHE A 95 2.75 8.84 12.16
C PHE A 95 3.07 8.55 10.69
N VAL A 96 2.47 9.30 9.76
CA VAL A 96 2.66 9.12 8.33
C VAL A 96 3.82 10.01 7.86
N PRO A 97 4.96 9.43 7.45
CA PRO A 97 6.07 10.21 6.91
C PRO A 97 5.64 10.94 5.64
N GLN A 98 6.09 12.17 5.47
CA GLN A 98 5.90 12.91 4.22
C GLN A 98 7.09 12.63 3.29
N LEU A 99 6.81 12.45 2.00
CA LEU A 99 7.87 12.43 1.00
C LEU A 99 8.46 13.84 0.88
N ASN A 100 9.76 13.91 0.60
CA ASN A 100 10.37 15.17 0.22
C ASN A 100 9.66 15.72 -1.03
N PRO A 101 9.45 17.04 -1.13
CA PRO A 101 8.86 17.65 -2.31
C PRO A 101 9.63 17.26 -3.58
N ALA A 102 8.91 17.18 -4.70
CA ALA A 102 9.55 16.99 -5.99
C ALA A 102 10.51 18.16 -6.29
N LEU A 103 11.71 17.85 -6.75
CA LEU A 103 12.66 18.84 -7.24
C LEU A 103 12.40 19.05 -8.74
N VAL A 104 12.41 20.31 -9.20
CA VAL A 104 12.36 20.64 -10.63
C VAL A 104 13.71 21.21 -11.03
N LEU A 105 14.37 20.54 -11.97
CA LEU A 105 15.67 20.93 -12.51
C LEU A 105 15.53 22.03 -13.59
N PRO A 106 16.61 22.75 -13.94
CA PRO A 106 16.56 23.84 -14.93
C PRO A 106 16.09 23.42 -16.34
N ASP A 107 16.22 22.15 -16.69
CA ASP A 107 15.75 21.58 -17.95
C ASP A 107 14.26 21.14 -17.88
N ASN A 108 13.53 21.52 -16.83
CA ASN A 108 12.18 21.08 -16.49
C ASN A 108 12.04 19.59 -16.13
N THR A 109 13.14 18.87 -15.91
CA THR A 109 13.08 17.50 -15.38
C THR A 109 12.59 17.54 -13.93
N ARG A 110 11.54 16.77 -13.60
CA ARG A 110 11.08 16.60 -12.22
C ARG A 110 11.69 15.35 -11.60
N VAL A 111 12.15 15.46 -10.36
CA VAL A 111 12.78 14.38 -9.59
C VAL A 111 11.91 14.13 -8.37
N VAL A 112 11.33 12.94 -8.29
CA VAL A 112 10.37 12.56 -7.24
C VAL A 112 10.94 11.44 -6.37
N PRO A 113 11.16 11.70 -5.07
CA PRO A 113 11.56 10.67 -4.11
C PRO A 113 10.50 9.57 -3.99
N LEU A 114 10.94 8.32 -3.84
CA LEU A 114 10.04 7.17 -3.90
C LEU A 114 9.58 6.63 -2.55
N MET A 115 10.34 6.88 -1.48
CA MET A 115 10.03 6.37 -0.15
C MET A 115 10.49 7.31 0.97
N ALA A 116 9.68 7.39 2.02
CA ALA A 116 10.05 7.96 3.30
C ALA A 116 9.53 7.05 4.43
N LEU A 117 10.29 6.99 5.51
CA LEU A 117 9.99 6.21 6.71
C LEU A 117 9.97 7.11 7.93
N GLN A 118 9.16 6.73 8.92
CA GLN A 118 9.13 7.34 10.24
C GLN A 118 9.11 6.24 11.30
N LEU A 119 9.99 6.36 12.29
CA LEU A 119 9.93 5.59 13.53
C LEU A 119 9.42 6.52 14.62
N THR A 120 8.26 6.19 15.18
CA THR A 120 7.67 6.94 16.30
C THR A 120 7.70 6.07 17.55
N VAL A 121 8.30 6.58 18.62
CA VAL A 121 8.34 5.89 19.92
C VAL A 121 7.22 6.42 20.81
N PHE A 122 6.48 5.51 21.45
CA PHE A 122 5.55 5.78 22.54
C PHE A 122 6.20 5.29 23.83
N PRO A 123 6.75 6.18 24.66
CA PRO A 123 7.57 5.78 25.80
C PRO A 123 6.85 4.80 26.72
N ASN A 124 7.48 3.65 26.99
CA ASN A 124 6.95 2.56 27.83
C ASN A 124 5.69 1.84 27.28
N SER A 125 5.27 2.11 26.04
CA SER A 125 4.11 1.45 25.42
C SER A 125 4.49 0.70 24.16
N GLY A 126 5.08 1.38 23.18
CA GLY A 126 5.29 0.78 21.87
C GLY A 126 5.98 1.66 20.85
N ILE A 127 6.01 1.19 19.61
CA ILE A 127 6.56 1.91 18.47
C ILE A 127 5.60 1.85 17.27
N CYS A 128 5.66 2.87 16.43
CA CYS A 128 5.04 2.89 15.11
C CYS A 128 6.12 2.99 14.03
N ILE A 129 6.08 2.11 13.05
CA ILE A 129 6.81 2.21 11.80
C ILE A 129 5.84 2.73 10.74
N GLY A 130 5.97 4.01 10.40
CA GLY A 130 5.28 4.63 9.29
C GLY A 130 6.11 4.53 8.02
N VAL A 131 5.46 4.18 6.91
CA VAL A 131 6.08 4.12 5.58
C VAL A 131 5.16 4.77 4.56
N THR A 132 5.74 5.68 3.79
CA THR A 132 5.09 6.35 2.66
C THR A 132 5.92 6.05 1.42
N PHE A 133 5.30 5.52 0.37
CA PHE A 133 6.01 5.19 -0.87
C PHE A 133 5.15 5.41 -2.12
N CYS A 134 5.74 5.79 -3.24
CA CYS A 134 5.01 5.97 -4.50
C CYS A 134 4.56 4.63 -5.08
N HIS A 135 3.27 4.48 -5.40
CA HIS A 135 2.72 3.24 -5.95
C HIS A 135 3.39 2.84 -7.28
N VAL A 136 3.92 3.80 -8.04
CA VAL A 136 4.66 3.55 -9.29
C VAL A 136 5.87 2.61 -9.07
N ALA A 137 6.53 2.68 -7.92
CA ALA A 137 7.70 1.85 -7.62
C ALA A 137 7.33 0.40 -7.30
N ALA A 138 6.28 0.17 -6.52
CA ALA A 138 5.93 -1.14 -5.99
C ALA A 138 4.41 -1.30 -5.80
N ASP A 139 3.87 -2.47 -6.14
CA ASP A 139 2.55 -2.87 -5.67
C ASP A 139 2.58 -3.40 -4.22
N GLY A 140 1.41 -3.74 -3.68
CA GLY A 140 1.29 -4.27 -2.32
C GLY A 140 2.11 -5.54 -2.06
N ARG A 141 2.30 -6.40 -3.06
CA ARG A 141 3.09 -7.63 -2.92
C ARG A 141 4.58 -7.32 -2.89
N SER A 142 5.06 -6.43 -3.76
CA SER A 142 6.46 -5.97 -3.75
C SER A 142 6.80 -5.18 -2.49
N PHE A 143 5.90 -4.31 -2.02
CA PHE A 143 6.07 -3.62 -0.73
C PHE A 143 6.13 -4.59 0.45
N HIS A 144 5.24 -5.59 0.47
CA HIS A 144 5.25 -6.62 1.52
C HIS A 144 6.53 -7.46 1.49
N HIS A 145 7.06 -7.74 0.31
CA HIS A 145 8.35 -8.41 0.16
C HIS A 145 9.46 -7.59 0.81
N PHE A 146 9.55 -6.28 0.52
CA PHE A 146 10.49 -5.37 1.18
C PHE A 146 10.36 -5.40 2.71
N MET A 147 9.15 -5.25 3.26
CA MET A 147 8.93 -5.26 4.71
C MET A 147 9.32 -6.59 5.36
N LYS A 148 9.06 -7.73 4.70
CA LYS A 148 9.48 -9.05 5.17
C LYS A 148 10.99 -9.23 5.14
N SER A 149 11.65 -8.80 4.06
CA SER A 149 13.10 -8.87 3.93
C SER A 149 13.78 -8.00 4.97
N TRP A 150 13.26 -6.78 5.22
CA TRP A 150 13.75 -5.92 6.30
C TRP A 150 13.59 -6.57 7.69
N ALA A 151 12.41 -7.10 8.01
CA ALA A 151 12.19 -7.77 9.29
C ALA A 151 13.09 -9.01 9.47
N SER A 152 13.34 -9.76 8.40
CA SER A 152 14.26 -10.91 8.38
C SER A 152 15.70 -10.47 8.66
N LEU A 153 16.20 -9.45 7.94
CA LEU A 153 17.54 -8.91 8.13
C LEU A 153 17.73 -8.27 9.51
N CYS A 154 16.71 -7.60 10.03
CA CYS A 154 16.71 -7.07 11.40
C CYS A 154 16.89 -8.20 12.43
N ARG A 155 16.13 -9.30 12.29
CA ARG A 155 16.27 -10.48 13.15
C ARG A 155 17.66 -11.11 13.07
N ARG A 156 18.21 -11.25 11.86
CA ARG A 156 19.57 -11.79 11.64
C ARG A 156 20.65 -10.91 12.24
N THR A 157 20.49 -9.58 12.13
CA THR A 157 21.39 -8.60 12.77
C THR A 157 21.41 -8.80 14.29
N ILE A 158 20.24 -8.98 14.92
CA ILE A 158 20.13 -9.26 16.36
C ILE A 158 20.84 -10.56 16.74
N MET A 159 20.77 -11.58 15.88
CA MET A 159 21.37 -12.90 16.11
C MET A 159 22.86 -12.98 15.75
N GLY A 160 23.43 -11.97 15.09
CA GLY A 160 24.80 -12.00 14.56
C GLY A 160 25.01 -12.95 13.38
N ASP A 161 23.95 -13.32 12.65
CA ASP A 161 23.96 -14.33 11.57
C ASP A 161 23.71 -13.69 10.18
N LEU A 162 24.56 -12.73 9.82
CA LEU A 162 24.44 -11.99 8.55
C LEU A 162 25.01 -12.74 7.34
N ASP A 163 25.89 -13.73 7.56
CA ASP A 163 26.57 -14.46 6.48
C ASP A 163 25.64 -15.38 5.66
N ARG A 164 24.37 -15.54 6.08
CA ARG A 164 23.38 -16.42 5.43
C ARG A 164 22.44 -15.68 4.47
N VAL A 165 22.69 -14.42 4.14
CA VAL A 165 21.83 -13.63 3.24
C VAL A 165 21.82 -14.18 1.81
N ASP A 166 22.99 -14.59 1.29
CA ASP A 166 23.10 -15.07 -0.10
C ASP A 166 22.45 -16.44 -0.36
N SER A 167 22.12 -17.20 0.69
CA SER A 167 21.54 -18.54 0.53
C SER A 167 20.01 -18.57 0.43
N ASP A 168 19.32 -17.47 0.76
CA ASP A 168 17.84 -17.40 0.71
C ASP A 168 17.35 -16.56 -0.47
N SER A 169 17.31 -17.19 -1.65
CA SER A 169 16.83 -16.58 -2.90
C SER A 169 15.42 -15.97 -2.80
N THR A 170 14.61 -16.35 -1.80
CA THR A 170 13.25 -15.86 -1.63
C THR A 170 13.16 -14.47 -1.01
N LEU A 171 14.26 -13.98 -0.41
CA LEU A 171 14.37 -12.63 0.16
C LEU A 171 14.84 -11.58 -0.84
N LEU A 172 15.38 -12.03 -1.99
CA LEU A 172 15.95 -11.16 -3.00
C LEU A 172 14.90 -10.78 -4.05
N PRO A 173 14.67 -9.48 -4.29
CA PRO A 173 13.76 -9.02 -5.33
C PRO A 173 14.33 -9.29 -6.73
N PHE A 174 13.44 -9.63 -7.67
CA PHE A 174 13.77 -9.71 -9.08
C PHE A 174 13.42 -8.39 -9.77
N HIS A 175 14.43 -7.66 -10.24
CA HIS A 175 14.28 -6.29 -10.76
C HIS A 175 14.16 -6.18 -12.28
N ASN A 176 14.47 -7.24 -13.04
CA ASN A 176 14.45 -7.16 -14.49
C ASN A 176 13.01 -7.00 -14.99
N ARG A 177 12.68 -5.81 -15.52
CA ARG A 177 11.34 -5.45 -16.00
C ARG A 177 11.03 -6.01 -17.39
N ASP A 178 12.02 -6.45 -18.14
CA ASP A 178 11.85 -7.05 -19.48
C ASP A 178 11.10 -8.39 -19.43
N VAL A 179 10.90 -8.95 -18.23
CA VAL A 179 10.00 -10.09 -18.02
C VAL A 179 8.55 -9.75 -18.34
N ILE A 180 8.15 -8.48 -18.17
CA ILE A 180 6.84 -7.99 -18.58
C ILE A 180 6.88 -7.71 -20.08
N LYS A 181 6.18 -8.54 -20.86
CA LYS A 181 6.10 -8.37 -22.31
C LYS A 181 4.99 -7.38 -22.67
N ASP A 182 5.27 -6.54 -23.65
CA ASP A 182 4.32 -5.58 -24.23
C ASP A 182 4.18 -5.83 -25.74
N PRO A 183 3.56 -6.95 -26.17
CA PRO A 183 3.43 -7.28 -27.59
C PRO A 183 2.56 -6.27 -28.35
N ASP A 184 1.63 -5.61 -27.66
CA ASP A 184 0.66 -4.69 -28.24
C ASP A 184 1.09 -3.22 -28.17
N GLY A 185 2.29 -2.94 -27.65
CA GLY A 185 2.83 -1.57 -27.53
C GLY A 185 1.99 -0.66 -26.62
N LEU A 186 1.33 -1.23 -25.60
CA LEU A 186 0.45 -0.51 -24.68
C LEU A 186 1.22 0.47 -23.79
N GLU A 187 2.51 0.26 -23.58
CA GLU A 187 3.33 1.15 -22.75
C GLU A 187 3.25 2.60 -23.23
N SER A 188 3.35 2.83 -24.55
CA SER A 188 3.30 4.20 -25.10
C SER A 188 1.96 4.87 -24.83
N LYS A 189 0.85 4.12 -24.96
CA LYS A 189 -0.51 4.60 -24.66
C LYS A 189 -0.67 4.95 -23.19
N PHE A 190 -0.18 4.08 -22.30
CA PHE A 190 -0.23 4.35 -20.86
C PHE A 190 0.63 5.53 -20.45
N ILE A 191 1.79 5.74 -21.07
CA ILE A 191 2.63 6.91 -20.81
C ILE A 191 1.92 8.19 -21.27
N GLU A 192 1.30 8.18 -22.45
CA GLU A 192 0.54 9.32 -22.97
C GLU A 192 -0.66 9.68 -22.07
N GLU A 193 -1.48 8.68 -21.72
CA GLU A 193 -2.60 8.83 -20.77
C GLU A 193 -2.11 9.37 -19.42
N TRP A 194 -0.98 8.87 -18.94
CA TRP A 194 -0.39 9.32 -17.69
C TRP A 194 0.08 10.77 -17.76
N TRP A 195 0.71 11.20 -18.86
CA TRP A 195 1.11 12.60 -19.06
C TRP A 195 -0.09 13.53 -19.12
N ASN A 196 -1.16 13.13 -19.81
CA ASN A 196 -2.41 13.87 -19.84
C ASN A 196 -2.96 14.05 -18.43
N TRP A 197 -2.98 12.97 -17.64
CA TRP A 197 -3.41 13.04 -16.24
C TRP A 197 -2.48 13.91 -15.38
N ALA A 198 -1.16 13.75 -15.51
CA ALA A 198 -0.17 14.52 -14.76
C ALA A 198 -0.22 16.03 -15.08
N SER A 199 -0.56 16.42 -16.32
CA SER A 199 -0.71 17.83 -16.70
C SER A 199 -1.90 18.51 -16.02
N THR A 200 -2.93 17.74 -15.66
CA THR A 200 -4.09 18.21 -14.88
C THR A 200 -3.84 18.17 -13.38
N TRP A 201 -2.75 17.53 -12.95
CA TRP A 201 -2.43 17.35 -11.53
C TRP A 201 -1.86 18.63 -10.94
N LYS A 202 -2.69 19.35 -10.17
CA LYS A 202 -2.19 20.35 -9.23
C LYS A 202 -1.56 19.62 -8.05
N GLU A 203 -0.30 19.92 -7.78
CA GLU A 203 0.53 19.30 -6.75
C GLU A 203 0.08 19.72 -5.34
N ASP A 204 -1.16 19.39 -4.96
CA ASP A 204 -1.65 19.52 -3.58
C ASP A 204 -1.23 18.27 -2.80
N THR A 205 0.07 18.19 -2.51
CA THR A 205 0.68 17.14 -1.67
C THR A 205 0.45 17.35 -0.18
N ARG A 206 -0.25 18.42 0.22
CA ARG A 206 -0.65 18.59 1.61
C ARG A 206 -1.74 17.57 1.90
N LEU A 207 -1.53 16.76 2.94
CA LEU A 207 -2.58 16.00 3.60
C LEU A 207 -3.67 17.01 3.94
N ASN A 208 -4.68 17.11 3.06
CA ASN A 208 -5.64 18.18 3.14
C ASN A 208 -6.53 17.82 4.33
N ASN A 209 -6.21 18.36 5.50
CA ASN A 209 -6.90 18.08 6.75
C ASN A 209 -8.41 18.31 6.60
N ASP A 210 -8.82 19.18 5.67
CA ASP A 210 -10.20 19.46 5.32
C ASP A 210 -10.92 18.28 4.62
N VAL A 211 -10.20 17.44 3.85
CA VAL A 211 -10.79 16.27 3.15
C VAL A 211 -11.09 15.12 4.13
N VAL A 212 -10.39 15.10 5.27
CA VAL A 212 -10.54 14.08 6.32
C VAL A 212 -11.22 14.65 7.57
N ALA A 213 -11.53 15.95 7.58
CA ALA A 213 -12.34 16.56 8.61
C ALA A 213 -13.66 15.78 8.75
N ASP A 214 -14.05 15.52 9.99
CA ASP A 214 -15.26 14.77 10.37
C ASP A 214 -15.32 13.29 9.92
N LYS A 215 -14.19 12.71 9.49
CA LYS A 215 -14.10 11.26 9.20
C LYS A 215 -13.57 10.50 10.40
N VAL A 216 -14.16 9.33 10.63
CA VAL A 216 -13.69 8.37 11.63
C VAL A 216 -13.06 7.14 10.95
N ARG A 217 -12.11 6.52 11.63
CA ARG A 217 -11.51 5.24 11.25
C ARG A 217 -11.87 4.17 12.27
N ALA A 218 -12.32 3.03 11.78
CA ALA A 218 -12.65 1.85 12.58
C ALA A 218 -12.16 0.59 11.87
N THR A 219 -11.91 -0.47 12.65
CA THR A 219 -11.50 -1.78 12.13
C THR A 219 -12.56 -2.82 12.47
N PHE A 220 -13.14 -3.45 11.45
CA PHE A 220 -14.15 -4.49 11.61
C PHE A 220 -13.51 -5.88 11.47
N VAL A 221 -13.56 -6.68 12.53
CA VAL A 221 -12.94 -8.02 12.56
C VAL A 221 -13.96 -9.08 12.13
N LEU A 222 -13.74 -9.70 10.97
CA LEU A 222 -14.47 -10.89 10.55
C LEU A 222 -13.69 -12.15 10.95
N GLY A 223 -14.09 -12.76 12.06
CA GLY A 223 -13.53 -14.02 12.53
C GLY A 223 -13.82 -15.21 11.61
N GLN A 224 -13.03 -16.27 11.75
CA GLN A 224 -13.15 -17.50 10.95
C GLN A 224 -14.55 -18.12 11.00
N ALA A 225 -15.19 -18.12 12.19
CA ALA A 225 -16.54 -18.63 12.36
C ALA A 225 -17.58 -17.84 11.55
N HIS A 226 -17.46 -16.51 11.48
CA HIS A 226 -18.34 -15.66 10.67
C HIS A 226 -18.20 -15.99 9.19
N ILE A 227 -16.96 -16.10 8.70
CA ILE A 227 -16.69 -16.46 7.30
C ILE A 227 -17.25 -17.85 6.97
N ARG A 228 -17.02 -18.86 7.82
CA ARG A 228 -17.56 -20.22 7.59
C ARG A 228 -19.08 -20.20 7.50
N ARG A 229 -19.76 -19.48 8.40
CA ARG A 229 -21.22 -19.34 8.39
C ARG A 229 -21.72 -18.65 7.13
N LEU A 230 -21.05 -17.59 6.67
CA LEU A 230 -21.39 -16.89 5.43
C LEU A 230 -21.25 -17.81 4.21
N LYS A 231 -20.11 -18.50 4.09
CA LYS A 231 -19.89 -19.46 3.00
C LYS A 231 -20.94 -20.55 2.98
N HIS A 232 -21.22 -21.16 4.14
CA HIS A 232 -22.23 -22.21 4.26
C HIS A 232 -23.62 -21.72 3.84
N LYS A 233 -24.04 -20.53 4.29
CA LYS A 233 -25.32 -19.93 3.92
C LYS A 233 -25.45 -19.71 2.40
N ILE A 234 -24.38 -19.23 1.74
CA ILE A 234 -24.39 -19.02 0.28
C ILE A 234 -24.49 -20.38 -0.43
N THR A 235 -23.70 -21.36 0.00
CA THR A 235 -23.73 -22.71 -0.60
C THR A 235 -25.10 -23.38 -0.46
N THR A 236 -25.84 -23.17 0.63
CA THR A 236 -27.16 -23.79 0.82
C THR A 236 -28.30 -23.04 0.13
N GLN A 237 -28.17 -21.71 -0.06
CA GLN A 237 -29.22 -20.89 -0.66
C GLN A 237 -29.10 -20.74 -2.18
N CYS A 238 -27.92 -20.99 -2.75
CA CYS A 238 -27.63 -20.84 -4.18
C CYS A 238 -27.42 -22.20 -4.88
N VAL A 239 -28.07 -23.26 -4.40
CA VAL A 239 -28.13 -24.55 -5.11
C VAL A 239 -29.18 -24.40 -6.21
N ASP A 240 -28.80 -23.79 -7.32
CA ASP A 240 -29.57 -23.82 -8.56
C ASP A 240 -28.79 -24.65 -9.57
N GLU A 241 -29.40 -25.71 -10.10
CA GLU A 241 -28.73 -26.69 -10.98
C GLU A 241 -28.34 -26.08 -12.35
N GLU A 242 -28.84 -24.89 -12.68
CA GLU A 242 -28.61 -24.20 -13.95
C GLU A 242 -27.48 -23.14 -13.91
N LEU A 243 -26.92 -22.83 -12.74
CA LEU A 243 -25.86 -21.82 -12.60
C LEU A 243 -24.45 -22.44 -12.60
N GLU A 244 -23.50 -21.75 -13.24
CA GLU A 244 -22.07 -22.08 -13.10
C GLU A 244 -21.67 -22.16 -11.61
N PRO A 245 -20.73 -23.05 -11.25
CA PRO A 245 -20.31 -23.21 -9.86
C PRO A 245 -19.78 -21.90 -9.29
N LEU A 246 -20.45 -21.36 -8.26
CA LEU A 246 -20.06 -20.09 -7.64
C LEU A 246 -18.64 -20.17 -7.04
N HIS A 247 -17.82 -19.17 -7.31
CA HIS A 247 -16.51 -19.04 -6.69
C HIS A 247 -16.61 -18.45 -5.27
N ILE A 248 -16.71 -19.32 -4.26
CA ILE A 248 -16.92 -18.93 -2.85
C ILE A 248 -15.60 -18.87 -2.06
N SER A 249 -14.75 -17.90 -2.38
CA SER A 249 -13.53 -17.63 -1.59
C SER A 249 -13.81 -16.74 -0.37
N THR A 250 -12.88 -16.73 0.59
CA THR A 250 -12.98 -15.84 1.77
C THR A 250 -12.99 -14.37 1.35
N PHE A 251 -12.22 -14.02 0.31
CA PHE A 251 -12.17 -12.69 -0.26
C PHE A 251 -13.54 -12.29 -0.82
N VAL A 252 -14.12 -13.12 -1.70
CA VAL A 252 -15.42 -12.83 -2.34
C VAL A 252 -16.53 -12.62 -1.32
N VAL A 253 -16.69 -13.51 -0.35
CA VAL A 253 -17.77 -13.38 0.66
C VAL A 253 -17.58 -12.16 1.57
N THR A 254 -16.33 -11.78 1.84
CA THR A 254 -16.00 -10.59 2.64
C THR A 254 -16.32 -9.31 1.85
N CYS A 255 -15.88 -9.23 0.60
CA CYS A 255 -16.17 -8.11 -0.29
C CYS A 255 -17.68 -7.95 -0.51
N ALA A 256 -18.41 -9.04 -0.75
CA ALA A 256 -19.85 -9.02 -0.91
C ALA A 256 -20.56 -8.48 0.35
N LEU A 257 -20.17 -8.94 1.55
CA LEU A 257 -20.73 -8.43 2.80
C LEU A 257 -20.46 -6.93 2.97
N ILE A 258 -19.20 -6.51 2.77
CA ILE A 258 -18.80 -5.10 2.88
C ILE A 258 -19.61 -4.24 1.91
N TRP A 259 -19.74 -4.69 0.65
CA TRP A 259 -20.44 -3.94 -0.38
C TRP A 259 -21.93 -3.77 -0.05
N VAL A 260 -22.61 -4.83 0.40
CA VAL A 260 -24.01 -4.76 0.85
C VAL A 260 -24.16 -3.81 2.04
N CYS A 261 -23.24 -3.86 3.01
CA CYS A 261 -23.24 -2.94 4.16
C CYS A 261 -23.07 -1.48 3.72
N LEU A 262 -22.18 -1.21 2.75
CA LEU A 262 -21.95 0.14 2.21
C LEU A 262 -23.19 0.67 1.48
N ILE A 263 -23.80 -0.13 0.60
CA ILE A 263 -25.02 0.26 -0.13
C ILE A 263 -26.14 0.62 0.87
N LYS A 264 -26.42 -0.28 1.82
CA LYS A 264 -27.46 -0.05 2.85
C LYS A 264 -27.18 1.19 3.71
N SER A 265 -25.91 1.45 4.04
CA SER A 265 -25.54 2.64 4.80
C SER A 265 -25.74 3.93 4.01
N GLN A 266 -25.47 3.93 2.71
CA GLN A 266 -25.72 5.08 1.83
C GLN A 266 -27.22 5.35 1.67
N ASP A 267 -28.01 4.32 1.39
CA ASP A 267 -29.47 4.45 1.23
C ASP A 267 -30.16 4.98 2.50
N SER A 268 -29.69 4.58 3.68
CA SER A 268 -30.22 5.09 4.96
C SER A 268 -29.98 6.59 5.19
N ARG A 269 -29.03 7.20 4.45
CA ARG A 269 -28.74 8.64 4.49
C ARG A 269 -29.53 9.39 3.42
N GLU A 270 -29.69 8.81 2.23
CA GLU A 270 -30.36 9.42 1.08
C GLU A 270 -31.89 9.43 1.19
N SER A 271 -32.50 8.47 1.90
CA SER A 271 -33.96 8.39 2.11
C SER A 271 -34.58 9.58 2.87
N LYS A 272 -33.78 10.56 3.28
CA LYS A 272 -34.23 11.82 3.90
C LYS A 272 -34.40 12.99 2.91
N PHE A 273 -33.99 12.88 1.64
CA PHE A 273 -33.89 14.07 0.77
C PHE A 273 -34.34 14.01 -0.70
N SER A 274 -34.79 12.91 -1.30
CA SER A 274 -35.52 12.96 -2.59
C SER A 274 -36.03 11.60 -3.07
N ASP A 275 -37.07 11.65 -3.92
CA ASP A 275 -37.57 10.51 -4.71
C ASP A 275 -36.43 9.77 -5.42
N ILE A 276 -36.42 8.46 -5.21
CA ILE A 276 -35.34 7.56 -5.61
C ILE A 276 -35.39 7.31 -7.12
N ASP A 277 -34.31 7.65 -7.79
CA ASP A 277 -34.02 7.23 -9.16
C ASP A 277 -33.77 5.70 -9.19
N ASN A 278 -34.66 4.96 -9.84
CA ASN A 278 -34.58 3.51 -10.00
C ASN A 278 -33.43 3.06 -10.93
N GLU A 279 -32.63 3.98 -11.49
CA GLU A 279 -31.51 3.66 -12.39
C GLU A 279 -30.11 3.63 -11.73
N LYS A 280 -30.01 3.85 -10.41
CA LYS A 280 -28.70 3.93 -9.74
C LYS A 280 -27.90 2.62 -9.86
N VAL A 281 -26.71 2.70 -10.44
CA VAL A 281 -25.75 1.59 -10.57
C VAL A 281 -24.65 1.73 -9.53
N TYR A 282 -24.46 0.68 -8.74
CA TYR A 282 -23.38 0.57 -7.78
C TYR A 282 -22.20 -0.17 -8.42
N TYR A 283 -20.98 0.32 -8.18
CA TYR A 283 -19.74 -0.33 -8.63
C TYR A 283 -18.89 -0.77 -7.43
N PHE A 284 -18.26 -1.93 -7.54
CA PHE A 284 -17.27 -2.41 -6.59
C PHE A 284 -15.97 -2.74 -7.32
N GLY A 285 -14.93 -1.97 -7.02
CA GLY A 285 -13.59 -2.16 -7.58
C GLY A 285 -12.69 -2.96 -6.66
N PHE A 286 -11.87 -3.84 -7.22
CA PHE A 286 -10.79 -4.53 -6.53
C PHE A 286 -9.59 -4.73 -7.45
N VAL A 287 -8.44 -5.09 -6.88
CA VAL A 287 -7.19 -5.25 -7.63
C VAL A 287 -6.75 -6.71 -7.55
N ALA A 288 -6.36 -7.28 -8.69
CA ALA A 288 -5.85 -8.63 -8.80
C ALA A 288 -4.34 -8.64 -9.08
N ASP A 289 -3.60 -9.53 -8.41
CA ASP A 289 -2.20 -9.81 -8.73
C ASP A 289 -2.12 -10.66 -10.01
N CYS A 290 -1.39 -10.16 -11.00
CA CYS A 290 -1.27 -10.77 -12.31
C CYS A 290 -0.02 -11.65 -12.47
N ARG A 291 0.90 -11.71 -11.49
CA ARG A 291 2.17 -12.45 -11.63
C ARG A 291 2.00 -13.91 -12.05
N ASN A 292 0.93 -14.55 -11.60
CA ASN A 292 0.61 -15.95 -11.92
C ASN A 292 -0.53 -16.09 -12.94
N ARG A 293 -0.88 -15.03 -13.66
CA ARG A 293 -2.05 -14.96 -14.56
C ARG A 293 -1.72 -14.51 -15.98
N LEU A 294 -0.50 -14.06 -16.22
CA LEU A 294 -0.04 -13.76 -17.58
C LEU A 294 0.38 -15.05 -18.28
N GLU A 295 0.36 -15.03 -19.61
CA GLU A 295 0.73 -16.18 -20.45
C GLU A 295 2.21 -16.54 -20.35
N PHE A 296 3.04 -15.61 -19.89
CA PHE A 296 4.47 -15.78 -19.66
C PHE A 296 4.78 -15.81 -18.16
N PRO A 297 5.79 -16.59 -17.73
CA PRO A 297 6.12 -16.74 -16.32
C PRO A 297 6.74 -15.46 -15.77
N ILE A 298 6.22 -14.99 -14.63
CA ILE A 298 6.83 -13.91 -13.85
C ILE A 298 7.35 -14.50 -12.52
N PRO A 299 8.60 -14.24 -12.14
CA PRO A 299 9.12 -14.64 -10.84
C PRO A 299 8.22 -14.15 -9.70
N SER A 300 7.98 -15.02 -8.72
CA SER A 300 7.18 -14.69 -7.55
C SER A 300 7.75 -13.52 -6.73
N THR A 301 9.07 -13.26 -6.89
CA THR A 301 9.86 -12.17 -6.29
C THR A 301 9.97 -10.92 -7.17
N TYR A 302 9.28 -10.87 -8.32
CA TYR A 302 9.26 -9.69 -9.21
C TYR A 302 8.90 -8.42 -8.44
N PHE A 303 9.80 -7.45 -8.51
CA PHE A 303 9.70 -6.17 -7.81
C PHE A 303 9.17 -5.08 -8.76
N GLY A 304 7.93 -4.67 -8.52
CA GLY A 304 7.25 -3.69 -9.35
C GLY A 304 5.73 -3.85 -9.26
N ASN A 305 5.03 -3.25 -10.22
CA ASN A 305 3.59 -3.41 -10.36
C ASN A 305 3.28 -4.54 -11.34
N CYS A 306 2.41 -5.46 -10.95
CA CYS A 306 1.84 -6.46 -11.84
C CYS A 306 0.38 -6.71 -11.44
N LEU A 307 -0.48 -5.76 -11.78
CA LEU A 307 -1.84 -5.65 -11.26
C LEU A 307 -2.87 -5.45 -12.38
N ALA A 308 -4.06 -6.03 -12.21
CA ALA A 308 -5.25 -5.70 -12.98
C ALA A 308 -6.30 -5.09 -12.06
N ILE A 309 -7.01 -4.07 -12.55
CA ILE A 309 -8.16 -3.51 -11.85
C ILE A 309 -9.41 -4.23 -12.36
N CYS A 310 -10.22 -4.74 -11.44
CA CYS A 310 -11.46 -5.43 -11.71
C CYS A 310 -12.62 -4.64 -11.12
N PHE A 311 -13.76 -4.62 -11.81
CA PHE A 311 -14.98 -4.00 -11.33
C PHE A 311 -16.16 -4.94 -11.51
N VAL A 312 -17.11 -4.87 -10.59
CA VAL A 312 -18.43 -5.47 -10.73
C VAL A 312 -19.49 -4.39 -10.52
N SER A 313 -20.60 -4.49 -11.26
CA SER A 313 -21.70 -3.53 -11.19
C SER A 313 -22.98 -4.22 -10.74
N LEU A 314 -23.78 -3.53 -9.91
CA LEU A 314 -25.09 -3.96 -9.48
C LEU A 314 -26.09 -2.83 -9.73
N LYS A 315 -27.14 -3.11 -10.51
CA LYS A 315 -28.28 -2.18 -10.65
C LYS A 315 -29.19 -2.34 -9.43
N ARG A 316 -29.74 -1.22 -8.97
CA ARG A 316 -30.82 -1.24 -7.98
C ARG A 316 -32.01 -2.02 -8.55
N CYS A 317 -32.52 -3.00 -7.78
CA CYS A 317 -33.79 -3.66 -8.06
C CYS A 317 -34.89 -3.07 -7.17
#